data_AF-A0A1I8HPH5-F1
#
_entry.id   AF-A0A1I8HPH5-F1
#
_cell.length_a   1.000
_cell.length_b   1.000
_cell.length_c   1.000
_cell.angle_alpha   90.00
_cell.angle_beta   90.00
_cell.angle_gamma   90.00
#
_symmetry.space_group_name_H-M   'P 1'
#
loop_
_entity.id
_entity.type
_entity.pdbx_description
1 polymer ?
#
loop_
_entity_poly.entity_id
_entity_poly.type
_entity_poly.pdbx_seq_one_letter_code
_entity_poly.pdbx_strand_id
1 'polypeptide(L)'
;MQRQPDLTLDFDVRVVDQPIKQRQPQQPATTRLLSRSTRQAIDGDLNGGLVRSAEIQRRCELAGLNCSNGGHCDAFFPSTPSSLACMCPIGFTGARCESQGNFRYPEFHGNGYLVFPLDHFELNSLTLSLDLLPKLHNGIVLYSAGRGTFSDQFLSLVLKEQRLQFR
;
A
#
# COMPACT_ATOMS: atom_id res chain seq x y z
N MET A 1 -37.39 6.36 17.93
CA MET A 1 -36.28 6.70 17.02
C MET A 1 -35.02 6.07 17.58
N GLN A 2 -34.57 4.97 16.98
CA GLN A 2 -33.38 4.25 17.44
C GLN A 2 -32.17 4.97 16.85
N ARG A 3 -31.38 5.63 17.72
CA ARG A 3 -30.18 6.36 17.33
C ARG A 3 -29.15 5.30 16.87
N GLN A 4 -28.71 5.39 15.63
CA GLN A 4 -27.65 4.52 15.11
C GLN A 4 -26.38 4.78 15.94
N PRO A 5 -25.61 3.75 16.35
CA PRO A 5 -24.39 3.98 17.11
C PRO A 5 -23.40 4.80 16.26
N ASP A 6 -22.83 5.85 16.84
CA ASP A 6 -21.78 6.62 16.19
C ASP A 6 -20.55 5.73 16.02
N LEU A 7 -20.02 5.64 14.79
CA LEU A 7 -18.80 4.90 14.50
C LEU A 7 -17.65 5.51 15.31
N THR A 8 -17.04 4.71 16.18
CA THR A 8 -15.85 5.13 16.94
C THR A 8 -14.59 4.79 16.15
N LEU A 9 -13.73 5.76 15.91
CA LEU A 9 -12.44 5.55 15.24
C LEU A 9 -11.31 5.78 16.25
N ASP A 10 -10.46 4.78 16.43
CA ASP A 10 -9.32 4.82 17.34
C ASP A 10 -8.01 4.58 16.58
N PHE A 11 -7.02 5.44 16.77
CA PHE A 11 -5.77 5.44 16.02
C PHE A 11 -4.57 5.44 16.97
N ASP A 12 -3.88 4.31 17.06
CA ASP A 12 -2.59 4.19 17.75
C ASP A 12 -1.45 4.15 16.72
N VAL A 13 -1.06 5.34 16.24
CA VAL A 13 -0.03 5.46 15.21
C VAL A 13 1.23 6.08 15.80
N ARG A 14 2.34 5.34 15.75
CA ARG A 14 3.64 5.78 16.27
C ARG A 14 4.62 6.00 15.13
N VAL A 15 5.26 7.17 15.14
CA VAL A 15 6.42 7.43 14.28
C VAL A 15 7.66 6.98 15.02
N VAL A 16 8.40 6.03 14.44
CA VAL A 16 9.64 5.49 14.99
C VAL A 16 10.86 6.03 14.24
N ASP A 17 11.96 6.24 14.95
CA ASP A 17 13.22 6.73 14.37
C ASP A 17 14.19 5.61 14.00
N GLN A 18 13.92 4.37 14.43
CA GLN A 18 14.74 3.21 14.15
C GLN A 18 13.89 2.03 13.67
N PRO A 19 14.44 1.17 12.78
CA PRO A 19 13.82 -0.11 12.50
C PRO A 19 13.66 -0.90 13.79
N ILE A 20 12.52 -1.57 13.94
CA ILE A 20 12.29 -2.49 15.05
C ILE A 20 13.41 -3.54 15.02
N LYS A 21 14.34 -3.48 15.98
CA LYS A 21 15.49 -4.41 16.06
C LYS A 21 14.94 -5.82 16.24
N GLN A 22 14.99 -6.61 15.17
CA GLN A 22 14.60 -8.00 15.22
C GLN A 22 15.64 -8.77 16.04
N ARG A 23 15.20 -9.62 16.97
CA ARG A 23 15.97 -10.82 17.33
C ARG A 23 15.93 -11.75 16.12
N GLN A 24 16.83 -11.55 15.17
CA GLN A 24 17.11 -12.57 14.16
C GLN A 24 17.95 -13.68 14.83
N PRO A 25 17.59 -14.97 14.68
CA PRO A 25 18.56 -16.04 14.87
C PRO A 25 19.72 -15.76 13.91
N GLN A 26 20.96 -15.79 14.41
CA GLN A 26 22.16 -15.55 13.61
C GLN A 26 22.14 -16.46 12.37
N GLN A 27 21.96 -15.88 11.17
CA GLN A 27 22.33 -16.53 9.92
C GLN A 27 23.59 -15.84 9.38
N PRO A 28 24.63 -16.60 9.00
CA PRO A 28 25.91 -16.07 8.59
C PRO A 28 25.80 -15.34 7.25
N ALA A 29 26.58 -14.26 7.14
CA ALA A 29 26.64 -13.38 5.99
C ALA A 29 27.06 -14.11 4.71
N THR A 30 26.10 -14.40 3.83
CA THR A 30 26.36 -14.61 2.40
C THR A 30 25.22 -14.05 1.56
N THR A 31 25.61 -13.22 0.59
CA THR A 31 24.79 -12.60 -0.47
C THR A 31 23.95 -11.40 -0.02
N ARG A 32 24.30 -10.22 -0.56
CA ARG A 32 23.47 -9.01 -0.55
C ARG A 32 22.14 -9.29 -1.27
N LEU A 33 21.19 -9.90 -0.58
CA LEU A 33 19.78 -9.78 -0.93
C LEU A 33 19.34 -8.39 -0.48
N LEU A 34 19.48 -7.43 -1.39
CA LEU A 34 18.70 -6.21 -1.32
C LEU A 34 17.23 -6.61 -1.50
N SER A 35 16.58 -7.10 -0.44
CA SER A 35 15.12 -7.28 -0.42
C SER A 35 14.48 -5.89 -0.29
N ARG A 36 14.63 -5.09 -1.34
CA ARG A 36 14.00 -3.78 -1.49
C ARG A 36 12.54 -4.01 -1.90
N SER A 37 11.64 -3.47 -1.09
CA SER A 37 10.20 -3.74 -1.10
C SER A 37 9.53 -3.40 -2.44
N THR A 38 9.11 -4.47 -3.10
CA THR A 38 7.80 -4.71 -3.70
C THR A 38 6.85 -3.54 -3.96
N ARG A 39 6.68 -3.28 -5.25
CA ARG A 39 5.64 -2.48 -5.90
C ARG A 39 4.27 -3.12 -5.65
N GLN A 40 3.62 -2.87 -4.51
CA GLN A 40 2.45 -3.64 -4.09
C GLN A 40 1.11 -2.93 -4.35
N ALA A 41 0.21 -3.67 -4.98
CA ALA A 41 -1.24 -3.52 -4.88
C ALA A 41 -1.76 -4.83 -4.24
N ILE A 42 -2.66 -4.73 -3.26
CA ILE A 42 -3.44 -5.90 -2.83
C ILE A 42 -4.49 -6.14 -3.92
N ASP A 43 -4.61 -7.39 -4.36
CA ASP A 43 -5.72 -7.85 -5.19
C ASP A 43 -6.99 -7.83 -4.33
N GLY A 44 -7.60 -6.66 -4.24
CA GLY A 44 -8.99 -6.54 -3.90
C GLY A 44 -9.75 -6.63 -5.20
N ASP A 45 -10.53 -7.70 -5.36
CA ASP A 45 -11.59 -7.88 -6.35
C ASP A 45 -12.67 -6.79 -6.17
N LEU A 46 -12.25 -5.54 -6.30
CA LEU A 46 -13.07 -4.36 -6.20
C LEU A 46 -13.37 -3.96 -7.63
N ASN A 47 -14.66 -4.07 -7.97
CA ASN A 47 -15.32 -3.42 -9.11
C ASN A 47 -15.16 -1.87 -9.06
N GLY A 48 -13.93 -1.38 -8.92
CA GLY A 48 -13.54 -0.05 -8.48
C GLY A 48 -12.05 0.14 -8.18
N GLY A 49 -11.18 -0.86 -8.40
CA GLY A 49 -9.73 -0.62 -8.48
C GLY A 49 -9.41 0.48 -9.49
N LEU A 50 -8.29 1.20 -9.32
CA LEU A 50 -7.84 2.23 -10.26
C LEU A 50 -7.85 1.65 -11.68
N VAL A 51 -8.89 1.97 -12.45
CA VAL A 51 -9.09 1.43 -13.78
C VAL A 51 -7.91 1.90 -14.62
N ARG A 52 -7.09 0.95 -15.07
CA ARG A 52 -5.94 1.25 -15.93
C ARG A 52 -6.42 2.03 -17.13
N SER A 53 -5.72 3.08 -17.50
CA SER A 53 -6.03 3.73 -18.78
C SER A 53 -5.71 2.73 -19.90
N ALA A 54 -6.55 2.70 -20.94
CA ALA A 54 -6.34 1.83 -22.10
C ALA A 54 -4.96 2.04 -22.76
N GLU A 55 -4.39 3.24 -22.59
CA GLU A 55 -3.05 3.59 -23.06
C GLU A 55 -1.94 2.84 -22.31
N ILE A 56 -2.03 2.70 -20.99
CA ILE A 56 -1.02 1.97 -20.20
C ILE A 56 -1.03 0.49 -20.59
N GLN A 57 -2.22 -0.09 -20.73
CA GLN A 57 -2.38 -1.49 -21.13
C GLN A 57 -1.70 -1.77 -22.48
N ARG A 58 -1.96 -0.93 -23.49
CA ARG A 58 -1.34 -1.07 -24.81
C ARG A 58 0.19 -0.97 -24.75
N ARG A 59 0.72 -0.04 -23.94
CA ARG A 59 2.17 0.14 -23.80
C ARG A 59 2.84 -1.04 -23.10
N CYS A 60 2.17 -1.66 -22.12
CA CYS A 60 2.64 -2.88 -21.48
C CYS A 60 2.72 -4.06 -22.46
N GLU A 61 1.73 -4.20 -23.34
CA GLU A 61 1.73 -5.19 -24.41
C GLU A 61 2.88 -4.96 -25.40
N LEU A 62 3.07 -3.72 -25.85
CA LEU A 62 4.17 -3.35 -26.76
C LEU A 62 5.55 -3.55 -26.12
N ALA A 63 5.69 -3.32 -24.82
CA ALA A 63 6.93 -3.54 -24.08
C ALA A 63 7.22 -5.03 -23.81
N GLY A 64 6.24 -5.93 -24.00
CA GLY A 64 6.38 -7.35 -23.71
C GLY A 64 6.59 -7.65 -22.21
N LEU A 65 6.18 -6.74 -21.32
CA LEU A 65 6.41 -6.89 -19.88
C LEU A 65 5.36 -7.83 -19.26
N ASN A 66 5.62 -9.13 -19.30
CA ASN A 66 4.75 -10.13 -18.67
C ASN A 66 5.08 -10.27 -17.17
N CYS A 67 4.10 -10.11 -16.29
CA CYS A 67 4.27 -10.23 -14.83
C CYS A 67 3.74 -11.58 -14.33
N SER A 68 4.49 -12.23 -13.45
CA SER A 68 4.17 -13.53 -12.85
C SER A 68 3.34 -13.40 -11.58
N ASN A 69 2.83 -14.53 -11.07
CA ASN A 69 2.23 -14.66 -9.74
C ASN A 69 1.11 -13.64 -9.42
N GLY A 70 0.27 -13.31 -10.41
CA GLY A 70 -0.82 -12.34 -10.24
C GLY A 70 -0.38 -10.88 -10.29
N GLY A 71 0.88 -10.60 -10.62
CA GLY A 71 1.36 -9.24 -10.86
C GLY A 71 0.81 -8.63 -12.15
N HIS A 72 0.89 -7.31 -12.26
CA HIS A 72 0.46 -6.57 -13.45
C HIS A 72 1.38 -5.40 -13.81
N CYS A 73 1.53 -5.12 -15.11
CA CYS A 73 2.33 -4.01 -15.63
C CYS A 73 1.60 -2.66 -15.57
N ASP A 74 2.13 -1.69 -14.82
CA ASP A 74 1.55 -0.34 -14.74
C ASP A 74 2.62 0.75 -14.96
N ALA A 75 2.19 2.01 -15.10
CA ALA A 75 3.08 3.17 -15.09
C ALA A 75 3.68 3.34 -13.68
N PHE A 76 5.01 3.42 -13.60
CA PHE A 76 5.72 3.44 -12.32
C PHE A 76 5.58 4.78 -11.58
N PHE A 77 5.59 5.89 -12.33
CA PHE A 77 5.32 7.22 -11.80
C PHE A 77 4.33 7.95 -12.70
N PRO A 78 3.30 8.60 -12.12
CA PRO A 78 2.38 9.45 -12.89
C PRO A 78 3.10 10.58 -13.63
N SER A 79 4.21 11.07 -13.07
CA SER A 79 5.02 12.18 -13.60
C SER A 79 6.03 11.78 -14.67
N THR A 80 6.44 10.52 -14.74
CA THR A 80 7.26 9.96 -15.83
C THR A 80 6.54 8.77 -16.44
N PRO A 81 5.43 9.04 -17.18
CA PRO A 81 4.56 8.00 -17.70
C PRO A 81 5.30 7.02 -18.61
N SER A 82 6.46 7.39 -19.17
CA SER A 82 7.30 6.51 -20.00
C SER A 82 7.81 5.26 -19.28
N SER A 83 7.92 5.27 -17.95
CA SER A 83 8.41 4.12 -17.18
C SER A 83 7.30 3.13 -16.82
N LEU A 84 7.41 1.89 -17.33
CA LEU A 84 6.50 0.78 -17.03
C LEU A 84 7.16 -0.21 -16.07
N ALA A 85 6.38 -0.88 -15.24
CA ALA A 85 6.89 -1.93 -14.38
C ALA A 85 5.80 -2.86 -13.82
N CYS A 86 6.20 -4.05 -13.37
CA CYS A 86 5.30 -4.96 -12.68
C CYS A 86 5.02 -4.50 -11.25
N MET A 87 3.74 -4.32 -10.95
CA MET A 87 3.17 -4.25 -9.61
C MET A 87 2.96 -5.68 -9.12
N CYS A 88 3.67 -6.08 -8.08
CA CYS A 88 3.68 -7.42 -7.51
C CYS A 88 2.75 -7.52 -6.31
N PRO A 89 1.93 -8.59 -6.21
CA PRO A 89 1.13 -8.82 -5.02
C PRO A 89 2.02 -9.11 -3.80
N ILE A 90 1.42 -9.03 -2.61
CA ILE A 90 2.11 -9.37 -1.36
C ILE A 90 2.66 -10.79 -1.44
N GLY A 91 3.90 -10.96 -0.97
CA GLY A 91 4.59 -12.25 -0.99
C GLY A 91 5.41 -12.52 -2.25
N PHE A 92 5.36 -11.64 -3.27
CA PHE A 92 6.13 -11.78 -4.50
C PHE A 92 6.96 -10.54 -4.81
N THR A 93 8.12 -10.73 -5.44
CA THR A 93 9.10 -9.69 -5.80
C THR A 93 9.88 -10.06 -7.05
N GLY A 94 10.82 -9.21 -7.44
CA GLY A 94 11.53 -9.29 -8.71
C GLY A 94 10.96 -8.33 -9.75
N ALA A 95 11.67 -8.17 -10.86
CA ALA A 95 11.26 -7.22 -11.91
C ALA A 95 9.94 -7.63 -12.59
N ARG A 96 9.60 -8.93 -12.51
CA ARG A 96 8.42 -9.54 -13.09
C ARG A 96 7.61 -10.32 -12.06
N CYS A 97 7.80 -10.05 -10.77
CA CYS A 97 7.10 -10.76 -9.69
C CYS A 97 7.37 -12.27 -9.66
N GLU A 98 8.50 -12.71 -10.19
CA GLU A 98 8.89 -14.11 -10.37
C GLU A 98 9.40 -14.79 -9.10
N SER A 99 9.84 -13.99 -8.12
CA SER A 99 10.46 -14.50 -6.89
C SER A 99 9.51 -14.42 -5.72
N GLN A 100 9.45 -15.47 -4.89
CA GLN A 100 8.74 -15.39 -3.61
C GLN A 100 9.57 -14.56 -2.63
N GLY A 101 8.94 -13.56 -2.01
CA GLY A 101 9.56 -12.71 -1.01
C GLY A 101 8.94 -12.94 0.37
N ASN A 102 9.76 -12.91 1.40
CA ASN A 102 9.31 -12.95 2.78
C ASN A 102 9.30 -11.52 3.34
N PHE A 103 8.10 -10.93 3.41
CA PHE A 103 7.91 -9.56 3.87
C PHE A 103 7.22 -9.57 5.21
N ARG A 104 7.93 -9.12 6.25
CA ARG A 104 7.35 -8.92 7.58
C ARG A 104 6.82 -7.49 7.77
N TYR A 105 7.45 -6.53 7.11
CA TYR A 105 7.09 -5.11 7.17
C TYR A 105 7.13 -4.54 5.75
N PRO A 106 6.01 -4.00 5.22
CA PRO A 106 6.00 -3.38 3.90
C PRO A 106 6.78 -2.05 3.94
N GLU A 107 7.53 -1.78 2.88
CA GLU A 107 8.13 -0.47 2.64
C GLU A 107 7.54 0.15 1.37
N PHE A 108 7.15 1.42 1.46
CA PHE A 108 6.54 2.17 0.36
C PHE A 108 7.53 3.19 -0.21
N HIS A 109 7.68 3.18 -1.52
CA HIS A 109 8.55 4.09 -2.26
C HIS A 109 7.78 5.25 -2.94
N GLY A 110 6.57 5.53 -2.47
CA GLY A 110 5.73 6.65 -2.95
C GLY A 110 4.74 6.30 -4.07
N ASN A 111 4.82 5.10 -4.64
CA ASN A 111 3.95 4.63 -5.74
C ASN A 111 3.23 3.29 -5.41
N GLY A 112 3.24 2.89 -4.14
CA GLY A 112 2.57 1.68 -3.66
C GLY A 112 1.61 2.00 -2.53
N TYR A 113 0.60 1.16 -2.35
CA TYR A 113 -0.43 1.31 -1.32
C TYR A 113 -1.01 -0.05 -0.94
N LEU A 114 -1.62 -0.14 0.24
CA LEU A 114 -2.40 -1.30 0.65
C LEU A 114 -3.87 -0.88 0.75
N VAL A 115 -4.77 -1.75 0.30
CA VAL A 115 -6.22 -1.55 0.40
C VAL A 115 -6.79 -2.67 1.23
N PHE A 116 -7.58 -2.31 2.22
CA PHE A 116 -8.32 -3.25 3.06
C PHE A 116 -9.82 -3.00 2.86
N PRO A 117 -10.54 -3.92 2.20
CA PRO A 117 -11.98 -3.80 2.08
C PRO A 117 -12.62 -4.00 3.47
N LEU A 118 -13.59 -3.16 3.80
CA LEU A 118 -14.29 -3.14 5.10
C LEU A 118 -15.75 -3.62 5.00
N ASP A 119 -16.17 -4.07 3.82
CA ASP A 119 -17.52 -4.51 3.45
C ASP A 119 -18.04 -5.69 4.26
N HIS A 120 -17.15 -6.50 4.85
CA HIS A 120 -17.51 -7.66 5.67
C HIS A 120 -17.56 -7.39 7.18
N PHE A 121 -17.35 -6.15 7.62
CA PHE A 121 -17.32 -5.81 9.04
C PHE A 121 -18.54 -4.99 9.44
N GLU A 122 -19.31 -5.46 10.43
CA GLU A 122 -20.30 -4.63 11.12
C GLU A 122 -19.59 -3.68 12.08
N LEU A 123 -19.15 -2.54 11.55
CA LEU A 123 -18.28 -1.61 12.27
C LEU A 123 -19.09 -0.64 13.13
N ASN A 124 -19.13 -0.92 14.43
CA ASN A 124 -19.44 0.08 15.47
C ASN A 124 -18.18 0.80 15.95
N SER A 125 -17.00 0.18 15.77
CA SER A 125 -15.70 0.74 16.10
C SER A 125 -14.61 0.22 15.16
N LEU A 126 -13.69 1.09 14.73
CA LEU A 126 -12.48 0.74 13.98
C LEU A 126 -11.25 1.20 14.76
N THR A 127 -10.39 0.26 15.17
CA THR A 127 -9.09 0.56 15.80
C THR A 127 -7.98 0.24 14.82
N LEU A 128 -7.09 1.20 14.62
CA LEU A 128 -5.95 1.09 13.72
C LEU A 128 -4.64 1.36 14.47
N SER A 129 -3.77 0.35 14.57
CA SER A 129 -2.44 0.48 15.20
C SER A 129 -1.31 0.33 14.18
N LEU A 130 -0.47 1.35 14.00
CA LEU A 130 0.65 1.33 13.05
C LEU A 130 1.93 1.88 13.67
N ASP A 131 3.04 1.19 13.42
CA ASP A 131 4.39 1.75 13.59
C ASP A 131 4.93 2.17 12.22
N LEU A 132 5.24 3.46 12.06
CA LEU A 132 5.72 4.05 10.82
C LEU A 132 7.18 4.45 10.97
N LEU A 133 8.02 4.06 10.01
CA LEU A 133 9.39 4.53 9.87
C LEU A 133 9.48 5.38 8.60
N PRO A 134 9.18 6.69 8.67
CA PRO A 134 9.14 7.54 7.48
C PRO A 134 10.54 7.74 6.90
N LYS A 135 10.68 7.48 5.60
CA LYS A 135 11.87 7.88 4.83
C LYS A 135 11.66 9.19 4.07
N LEU A 136 10.43 9.69 4.07
CA LEU A 136 10.01 10.94 3.43
C LEU A 136 9.37 11.86 4.48
N HIS A 137 9.50 13.17 4.26
CA HIS A 137 8.96 14.18 5.18
C HIS A 137 7.43 14.32 5.09
N ASN A 138 6.84 13.99 3.93
CA ASN A 138 5.44 14.19 3.65
C ASN A 138 4.85 12.97 2.93
N GLY A 139 3.58 12.65 3.20
CA GLY A 139 2.86 11.57 2.52
C GLY A 139 1.51 11.27 3.15
N ILE A 140 0.71 10.44 2.47
CA ILE A 140 -0.52 9.89 3.02
C ILE A 140 -0.17 8.60 3.76
N VAL A 141 -0.63 8.49 5.01
CA VAL A 141 -0.49 7.27 5.83
C VAL A 141 -1.74 6.41 5.70
N LEU A 142 -2.90 7.03 5.88
CA LEU A 142 -4.21 6.40 5.74
C LEU A 142 -5.12 7.33 4.95
N TYR A 143 -5.91 6.72 4.08
CA TYR A 143 -6.99 7.38 3.39
C TYR A 143 -8.19 6.44 3.33
N SER A 144 -9.35 6.94 3.73
CA SER A 144 -10.62 6.25 3.58
C SER A 144 -11.64 7.23 3.01
N ALA A 145 -12.38 6.79 2.00
CA ALA A 145 -13.47 7.53 1.40
C ALA A 145 -14.59 6.55 1.04
N GLY A 146 -15.81 6.85 1.47
CA GLY A 146 -16.99 6.05 1.16
C GLY A 146 -17.67 6.52 -0.11
N ARG A 147 -18.06 5.59 -1.00
CA ARG A 147 -19.10 5.86 -2.02
C ARG A 147 -20.43 5.34 -1.47
N GLY A 148 -21.44 6.22 -1.33
CA GLY A 148 -22.75 5.87 -0.75
C GLY A 148 -23.33 6.98 0.13
N THR A 149 -24.05 6.61 1.19
CA THR A 149 -24.80 7.48 2.14
C THR A 149 -24.01 8.59 2.84
N PHE A 150 -22.68 8.63 2.69
CA PHE A 150 -21.78 9.61 3.29
C PHE A 150 -21.11 10.53 2.26
N SER A 151 -21.81 10.89 1.17
CA SER A 151 -21.25 11.65 0.05
C SER A 151 -20.32 12.79 0.51
N ASP A 152 -19.07 12.74 0.04
CA ASP A 152 -17.95 13.67 0.24
C ASP A 152 -17.20 13.62 1.59
N GLN A 153 -17.55 12.71 2.51
CA GLN A 153 -16.77 12.53 3.72
C GLN A 153 -15.57 11.60 3.47
N PHE A 154 -14.39 12.10 3.79
CA PHE A 154 -13.14 11.34 3.80
C PHE A 154 -12.50 11.44 5.18
N LEU A 155 -11.69 10.44 5.49
CA LEU A 155 -10.76 10.49 6.59
C LEU A 155 -9.35 10.37 6.02
N SER A 156 -8.47 11.30 6.38
CA SER A 156 -7.06 11.16 6.05
C SER A 156 -6.16 11.38 7.25
N LEU A 157 -5.23 10.46 7.42
CA LEU A 157 -4.06 10.64 8.27
C LEU A 157 -2.88 10.89 7.35
N VAL A 158 -2.25 12.05 7.50
CA VAL A 158 -1.11 12.46 6.69
C VAL A 158 0.11 12.65 7.56
N LEU A 159 1.27 12.36 6.97
CA LEU A 159 2.54 12.83 7.48
C LEU A 159 2.84 14.18 6.81
N LYS A 160 3.04 15.22 7.60
CA LYS A 160 3.48 16.54 7.13
C LYS A 160 4.64 17.02 8.01
N GLU A 161 5.76 17.31 7.39
CA GLU A 161 6.99 17.73 8.07
C GLU A 161 7.38 16.76 9.21
N GLN A 162 7.26 15.45 8.95
CA GLN A 162 7.51 14.35 9.92
C GLN A 162 6.56 14.31 11.13
N ARG A 163 5.42 14.99 11.06
CA ARG A 163 4.37 14.92 12.08
C ARG A 163 3.07 14.39 11.51
N LEU A 164 2.39 13.58 12.29
CA LEU A 164 1.06 13.06 11.93
C LEU A 164 0.01 14.17 12.09
N GLN A 165 -0.88 14.28 11.10
CA GLN A 165 -1.99 15.23 11.11
C GLN A 165 -3.25 14.56 10.57
N PHE A 166 -4.38 14.76 11.26
CA PHE A 166 -5.69 14.44 10.73
C PHE A 166 -6.14 15.54 9.75
N ARG A 167 -6.81 15.11 8.68
CA ARG A 167 -7.38 15.97 7.64
C ARG A 167 -8.77 15.48 7.28
#